data_AF-A0A2N2SU58-F1
#
_entry.id   AF-A0A2N2SU58-F1
#
_cell.length_a   1.000
_cell.length_b   1.000
_cell.length_c   1.000
_cell.angle_alpha   90.00
_cell.angle_beta   90.00
_cell.angle_gamma   90.00
#
_symmetry.space_group_name_H-M   'P 1'
#
loop_
_entity.id
_entity.type
_entity.pdbx_description
1 polymer ?
#
loop_
_entity_poly.entity_id
_entity_poly.type
_entity_poly.pdbx_seq_one_letter_code
_entity_poly.pdbx_strand_id
1 'polypeptide(L)'
;MTWLVLLLAGALQAASLAWPVAMPQGLAWTGLAQGQPLWWGQALALASLVLLLRTPASWRVAALRGWVFATAWLACTFGWLFTSMHTYG
;
A
#
# COMPACT_ATOMS: atom_id res chain seq x y z
N MET A 1 5.81 -3.78 -16.33
CA MET A 1 5.99 -4.29 -14.95
C MET A 1 6.02 -3.17 -13.90
N THR A 2 6.75 -2.06 -14.10
CA THR A 2 6.85 -0.91 -13.17
C THR A 2 5.51 -0.41 -12.62
N TRP A 3 4.50 -0.23 -13.47
CA TRP A 3 3.18 0.27 -13.06
C TRP A 3 2.45 -0.69 -12.10
N LEU A 4 2.54 -1.99 -12.34
CA LEU A 4 1.96 -3.00 -11.44
C LEU A 4 2.63 -2.95 -10.06
N VAL A 5 3.95 -2.78 -10.02
CA VAL A 5 4.68 -2.64 -8.75
C VAL A 5 4.23 -1.40 -7.99
N LEU A 6 3.96 -0.27 -8.66
CA LEU A 6 3.46 0.95 -8.01
C LEU A 6 2.04 0.76 -7.45
N LEU A 7 1.17 0.09 -8.20
CA LEU A 7 -0.19 -0.22 -7.74
C LEU A 7 -0.15 -1.13 -6.50
N LEU A 8 0.64 -2.21 -6.54
CA LEU A 8 0.80 -3.13 -5.43
C LEU A 8 1.47 -2.47 -4.22
N ALA A 9 2.48 -1.63 -4.44
CA ALA A 9 3.15 -0.90 -3.37
C ALA A 9 2.19 0.13 -2.72
N GLY A 10 1.37 0.82 -3.51
CA GLY A 10 0.34 1.72 -2.98
C GLY A 10 -0.73 0.97 -2.18
N ALA A 11 -1.19 -0.19 -2.68
CA ALA A 11 -2.11 -1.05 -1.94
C ALA A 11 -1.47 -1.59 -0.63
N LEU A 12 -0.19 -1.96 -0.67
CA LEU A 12 0.56 -2.37 0.52
C LEU A 12 0.71 -1.23 1.52
N GLN A 13 0.89 0.00 1.06
CA GLN A 13 0.91 1.19 1.92
C GLN A 13 -0.40 1.33 2.69
N ALA A 14 -1.55 1.13 2.04
CA ALA A 14 -2.85 1.09 2.73
C ALA A 14 -2.93 -0.09 3.71
N ALA A 15 -2.58 -1.30 3.26
CA ALA A 15 -2.62 -2.52 4.07
C ALA A 15 -1.70 -2.48 5.28
N SER A 16 -0.63 -1.68 5.25
CA SER A 16 0.29 -1.52 6.39
C SER A 16 -0.29 -0.75 7.56
N LEU A 17 -1.31 0.09 7.33
CA LEU A 17 -1.96 0.85 8.40
C LEU A 17 -2.83 -0.06 9.28
N ALA A 18 -3.56 -0.96 8.63
CA ALA A 18 -4.35 -1.99 9.28
C ALA A 18 -4.45 -3.18 8.33
N TRP A 19 -3.81 -4.31 8.69
CA TRP A 19 -3.77 -5.46 7.82
C TRP A 19 -5.19 -6.01 7.56
N PRO A 20 -5.64 -6.17 6.30
CA PRO A 20 -7.05 -6.41 6.02
C PRO A 20 -7.52 -7.85 6.22
N VAL A 21 -6.62 -8.83 6.13
CA VAL A 21 -7.00 -10.24 5.99
C VAL A 21 -6.53 -11.04 7.20
N ALA A 22 -7.38 -11.92 7.74
CA ALA A 22 -6.95 -12.88 8.74
C ALA A 22 -5.87 -13.81 8.17
N MET A 23 -4.75 -13.95 8.89
CA MET A 23 -3.64 -14.81 8.49
C MET A 23 -3.52 -16.03 9.41
N PRO A 24 -2.93 -17.13 8.90
CA PRO A 24 -2.63 -18.31 9.72
C PRO A 24 -1.80 -17.95 10.95
N GLN A 25 -2.09 -18.58 12.09
CA GLN A 25 -1.37 -18.36 13.36
C GLN A 25 0.14 -18.61 13.24
N GLY A 26 0.56 -19.53 12.33
CA GLY A 26 1.97 -19.78 12.05
C GLY A 26 2.74 -18.59 11.48
N LEU A 27 2.04 -17.54 11.01
CA LEU A 27 2.62 -16.29 10.52
C LEU A 27 2.53 -15.14 11.54
N ALA A 28 1.99 -15.36 12.74
CA ALA A 28 1.78 -14.29 13.72
C ALA A 28 3.07 -13.55 14.11
N TRP A 29 4.21 -14.25 14.11
CA TRP A 29 5.54 -13.66 14.38
C TRP A 29 5.96 -12.59 13.36
N THR A 30 5.37 -12.59 12.16
CA THR A 30 5.60 -11.56 11.15
C THR A 30 4.84 -10.26 11.42
N GLY A 31 3.92 -10.26 12.40
CA GLY A 31 3.01 -9.15 12.65
C GLY A 31 1.81 -9.08 11.68
N LEU A 32 1.68 -10.03 10.75
CA LEU A 32 0.50 -10.15 9.89
C LEU A 32 -0.72 -10.63 10.68
N ALA A 33 -1.37 -9.69 11.37
CA ALA A 33 -2.59 -9.94 12.12
C ALA A 33 -3.67 -8.93 11.71
N GLN A 34 -4.90 -9.41 11.50
CA GLN A 34 -5.99 -8.57 11.01
C GLN A 34 -6.21 -7.35 11.93
N GLY A 35 -6.32 -6.18 11.32
CA GLY A 35 -6.52 -4.90 12.01
C GLY A 35 -5.29 -4.32 12.70
N GLN A 36 -4.14 -5.02 12.68
CA GLN A 36 -2.91 -4.53 13.29
C GLN A 36 -2.04 -3.77 12.27
N PRO A 37 -1.24 -2.79 12.73
CA PRO A 37 -0.28 -2.10 11.87
C PRO A 37 0.91 -3.00 11.52
N LEU A 38 1.39 -2.89 10.29
CA LEU A 38 2.52 -3.67 9.75
C LEU A 38 3.69 -2.75 9.38
N TRP A 39 4.56 -2.48 10.35
CA TRP A 39 5.64 -1.49 10.22
C TRP A 39 6.57 -1.75 9.02
N TRP A 40 6.95 -3.01 8.78
CA TRP A 40 7.86 -3.34 7.68
C TRP A 40 7.15 -3.30 6.32
N GLY A 41 5.83 -3.51 6.28
CA GLY A 41 5.03 -3.36 5.06
C GLY A 41 5.08 -1.93 4.52
N GLN A 42 4.98 -0.94 5.42
CA GLN A 42 5.15 0.47 5.08
C GLN A 42 6.55 0.76 4.53
N ALA A 43 7.59 0.21 5.17
CA ALA A 43 8.97 0.38 4.70
C ALA A 43 9.18 -0.24 3.31
N LEU A 44 8.63 -1.42 3.04
CA LEU A 44 8.71 -2.08 1.74
C LEU A 44 7.95 -1.29 0.64
N ALA A 45 6.78 -0.74 0.95
CA ALA A 45 6.01 0.07 0.02
C ALA A 45 6.77 1.33 -0.40
N LEU A 46 7.32 2.08 0.57
CA LEU A 46 8.10 3.28 0.32
C LEU A 46 9.44 2.97 -0.37
N ALA A 47 10.13 1.91 0.04
CA ALA A 47 11.36 1.46 -0.62
C ALA A 47 11.11 1.12 -2.10
N SER A 48 9.99 0.46 -2.41
CA SER A 48 9.59 0.17 -3.78
C SER A 48 9.40 1.46 -4.58
N LEU A 49 8.67 2.44 -4.05
CA LEU A 49 8.50 3.74 -4.70
C LEU A 49 9.86 4.42 -4.96
N VAL A 50 10.74 4.49 -3.97
CA VAL A 50 12.07 5.11 -4.09
C VAL A 50 12.91 4.42 -5.15
N LEU A 51 12.97 3.08 -5.15
CA LEU A 51 13.72 2.32 -6.15
C LEU A 51 13.21 2.58 -7.56
N LEU A 52 11.89 2.65 -7.75
CA LEU A 52 11.28 2.94 -9.05
C LEU A 52 11.53 4.39 -9.49
N LEU A 53 11.52 5.36 -8.58
CA LEU A 53 11.84 6.76 -8.88
C LEU A 53 13.32 6.98 -9.24
N ARG A 54 14.23 6.16 -8.70
CA ARG A 54 15.66 6.21 -9.04
C ARG A 54 15.99 5.72 -10.44
N THR A 55 15.07 5.01 -11.10
CA THR A 55 15.30 4.57 -12.49
C THR A 55 15.28 5.76 -13.46
N PRO A 56 16.22 5.84 -14.43
CA PRO A 56 16.29 6.96 -15.35
C PRO A 56 14.96 7.22 -16.06
N ALA A 57 14.44 8.43 -15.91
CA ALA A 57 13.16 8.86 -16.48
C ALA A 57 13.08 10.38 -16.55
N SER A 58 12.20 10.90 -17.40
CA SER A 58 11.85 12.32 -17.36
C SER A 58 11.10 12.65 -16.06
N TRP A 59 11.16 13.91 -15.63
CA TRP A 59 10.45 14.38 -14.43
C TRP A 59 8.94 14.11 -14.51
N ARG A 60 8.34 14.16 -15.72
CA ARG A 60 6.92 13.86 -15.94
C ARG A 60 6.59 12.40 -15.61
N VAL A 61 7.45 11.48 -16.02
CA VAL A 61 7.29 10.06 -15.73
C VAL A 61 7.49 9.81 -14.23
N ALA A 62 8.47 10.45 -13.59
CA ALA A 62 8.65 10.35 -12.14
C ALA A 62 7.42 10.86 -11.36
N ALA A 63 6.85 12.00 -11.77
CA ALA A 63 5.62 12.53 -11.20
C ALA A 63 4.43 11.57 -11.40
N LEU A 64 4.28 10.99 -12.60
CA LEU A 64 3.23 10.01 -12.87
C LEU A 64 3.40 8.73 -12.03
N ARG A 65 4.64 8.28 -11.79
CA ARG A 65 4.90 7.13 -10.90
C ARG A 65 4.46 7.40 -9.47
N GLY A 66 4.79 8.58 -8.93
CA GLY A 66 4.33 9.01 -7.62
C GLY A 66 2.81 9.13 -7.55
N TRP A 67 2.19 9.67 -8.60
CA TRP A 67 0.73 9.78 -8.71
C TRP A 67 0.04 8.41 -8.69
N VAL A 68 0.48 7.45 -9.51
CA VAL A 68 -0.09 6.08 -9.53
C VAL A 68 0.01 5.41 -8.16
N PHE A 69 1.17 5.51 -7.50
CA PHE A 69 1.35 4.97 -6.14
C PHE A 69 0.38 5.62 -5.14
N ALA A 70 0.31 6.96 -5.13
CA ALA A 70 -0.53 7.70 -4.19
C ALA A 70 -2.02 7.45 -4.42
N THR A 71 -2.47 7.40 -5.68
CA THR A 71 -3.85 7.08 -6.02
C THR A 71 -4.23 5.67 -5.58
N ALA A 72 -3.37 4.67 -5.78
CA ALA A 72 -3.62 3.32 -5.28
C ALA A 72 -3.73 3.27 -3.76
N TRP A 73 -2.81 3.94 -3.04
CA TRP A 73 -2.85 4.05 -1.59
C TRP A 73 -4.15 4.70 -1.08
N LEU A 74 -4.51 5.87 -1.63
CA LEU A 74 -5.70 6.62 -1.22
C LEU A 74 -6.98 5.87 -1.58
N ALA A 75 -7.07 5.28 -2.77
CA ALA A 75 -8.25 4.51 -3.19
C ALA A 75 -8.49 3.30 -2.26
N CYS A 76 -7.44 2.55 -1.91
CA CYS A 76 -7.58 1.43 -0.97
C CYS A 76 -7.97 1.91 0.44
N THR A 77 -7.38 3.00 0.91
CA THR A 77 -7.69 3.58 2.25
C THR A 77 -9.14 4.06 2.32
N PHE A 78 -9.58 4.85 1.33
CA PHE A 78 -10.94 5.38 1.30
C PHE A 78 -11.99 4.34 0.92
N GLY A 79 -11.65 3.28 0.19
CA GLY A 79 -12.57 2.17 -0.07
C GLY A 79 -13.03 1.48 1.21
N TRP A 80 -12.15 1.32 2.20
CA TRP A 80 -12.53 0.83 3.52
C TRP A 80 -13.37 1.85 4.29
N LEU A 81 -12.99 3.12 4.27
CA LEU A 81 -13.76 4.18 4.93
C LEU A 81 -15.19 4.23 4.40
N PHE A 82 -15.36 4.19 3.08
CA PHE A 82 -16.66 4.15 2.42
C PHE A 82 -17.51 2.97 2.91
N THR A 83 -16.91 1.77 2.94
CA THR A 83 -17.59 0.54 3.37
C THR A 83 -18.00 0.63 4.85
N SER A 84 -17.10 1.11 5.71
CA SER A 84 -17.37 1.32 7.13
C SER A 84 -18.50 2.32 7.35
N MET A 85 -18.49 3.45 6.64
CA MET A 85 -19.55 4.45 6.70
C MET A 85 -20.89 3.90 6.19
N HIS A 86 -20.90 3.05 5.16
CA HIS A 86 -22.14 2.41 4.69
C HIS A 86 -22.68 1.34 5.64
N THR A 87 -21.81 0.70 6.43
CA THR A 87 -22.20 -0.41 7.32
C THR A 87 -22.57 0.08 8.72
N TYR A 88 -21.87 1.10 9.23
CA TYR A 88 -21.98 1.57 10.61
C TYR A 88 -22.47 3.01 10.74
N GLY A 89 -22.61 3.75 9.64
CA GLY A 89 -23.03 5.15 9.61
C GLY A 89 -24.54 5.34 9.65
#